data_AF-A0A2N7QDF5-F1
#
_entry.id   AF-A0A2N7QDF5-F1
#
_cell.length_a   1.000
_cell.length_b   1.000
_cell.length_c   1.000
_cell.angle_alpha   90.00
_cell.angle_beta   90.00
_cell.angle_gamma   90.00
#
_symmetry.space_group_name_H-M   'P 1'
#
loop_
_entity.id
_entity.type
_entity.pdbx_description
1 polymer ?
#
loop_
_entity_poly.entity_id
_entity_poly.type
_entity_poly.pdbx_seq_one_letter_code
_entity_poly.pdbx_strand_id
1 'polypeptide(L)'
;MHHVIYVVGHKKPDTDSVCSAIVFAYLLNEWKKSGCKIMKVEKEAVPVIQGEPNAETKFVLEKFGAKVPEIMTDGEGKTVALVDHSDKVQSLDNIDKAEIVA
;
A
#
# COMPACT_ATOMS: atom_id res chain seq x y z
N MET A 1 -2.62 19.23 -4.75
CA MET A 1 -2.02 18.06 -5.41
C MET A 1 -1.73 17.04 -4.31
N HIS A 2 -2.19 15.80 -4.44
CA HIS A 2 -1.93 14.78 -3.41
C HIS A 2 -0.44 14.41 -3.43
N HIS A 3 0.25 14.67 -2.32
CA HIS A 3 1.71 14.51 -2.20
C HIS A 3 2.15 13.09 -1.82
N VAL A 4 1.19 12.17 -1.63
CA VAL A 4 1.41 10.82 -1.12
C VAL A 4 0.77 9.79 -2.05
N ILE A 5 1.47 8.68 -2.28
CA ILE A 5 0.96 7.44 -2.88
C ILE A 5 0.68 6.47 -1.73
N TYR A 6 -0.58 6.06 -1.58
CA TYR A 6 -0.96 5.02 -0.63
C TYR A 6 -0.82 3.66 -1.29
N VAL A 7 0.03 2.81 -0.74
CA VAL A 7 0.24 1.44 -1.25
C VAL A 7 -0.65 0.50 -0.45
N VAL A 8 -1.52 -0.25 -1.12
CA VAL A 8 -2.61 -0.99 -0.47
C VAL A 8 -2.87 -2.36 -1.10
N GLY A 9 -2.98 -3.38 -0.26
CA GLY A 9 -3.40 -4.73 -0.63
C GLY A 9 -4.92 -4.90 -0.64
N HIS A 10 -5.43 -6.12 -0.68
CA HIS A 10 -6.88 -6.36 -0.73
C HIS A 10 -7.58 -6.20 0.62
N LYS A 11 -8.92 -6.13 0.58
CA LYS A 11 -9.82 -5.78 1.70
C LYS A 11 -9.70 -6.67 2.94
N LYS A 12 -9.27 -7.92 2.76
CA LYS A 12 -9.07 -8.90 3.85
C LYS A 12 -7.57 -9.15 4.03
N PRO A 13 -6.81 -8.21 4.63
CA PRO A 13 -5.36 -8.23 4.58
C PRO A 13 -4.79 -9.54 5.14
N ASP A 14 -4.07 -10.25 4.27
CA ASP A 14 -3.26 -11.41 4.61
C ASP A 14 -1.77 -11.04 4.54
N THR A 15 -0.89 -12.02 4.71
CA THR A 15 0.54 -11.76 4.84
C THR A 15 1.12 -11.16 3.55
N ASP A 16 0.68 -11.60 2.37
CA ASP A 16 1.18 -11.04 1.11
C ASP A 16 0.69 -9.60 0.94
N SER A 17 -0.62 -9.35 1.03
CA SER A 17 -1.19 -8.01 0.93
C SER A 17 -0.52 -6.99 1.86
N VAL A 18 -0.21 -7.36 3.11
CA VAL A 18 0.43 -6.45 4.08
C VAL A 18 1.92 -6.27 3.80
N CYS A 19 2.67 -7.36 3.61
CA CYS A 19 4.10 -7.29 3.36
C CYS A 19 4.42 -6.62 2.02
N SER A 20 3.66 -6.92 0.97
CA SER A 20 3.80 -6.28 -0.35
C SER A 20 3.53 -4.78 -0.28
N ALA A 21 2.54 -4.33 0.51
CA ALA A 21 2.31 -2.90 0.71
C ALA A 21 3.52 -2.21 1.36
N ILE A 22 4.07 -2.80 2.43
CA ILE A 22 5.25 -2.29 3.14
C ILE A 22 6.46 -2.22 2.20
N VAL A 23 6.77 -3.34 1.51
CA VAL A 23 7.96 -3.45 0.67
C VAL A 23 7.87 -2.54 -0.54
N PHE A 24 6.70 -2.45 -1.19
CA PHE A 24 6.56 -1.61 -2.37
C PHE A 24 6.59 -0.12 -2.01
N ALA A 25 5.99 0.29 -0.88
CA ALA A 25 6.14 1.66 -0.37
C ALA A 25 7.61 2.00 -0.06
N TYR A 26 8.35 1.08 0.57
CA TYR A 26 9.78 1.24 0.79
C TYR A 26 10.55 1.40 -0.53
N LEU A 27 10.31 0.52 -1.51
CA LEU A 27 10.96 0.55 -2.81
C LEU A 27 10.74 1.88 -3.56
N LEU A 28 9.48 2.36 -3.59
CA LEU A 28 9.14 3.64 -4.21
C LEU A 28 9.89 4.81 -3.57
N ASN A 29 10.01 4.81 -2.25
CA ASN A 29 10.76 5.83 -1.51
C ASN A 29 12.26 5.74 -1.77
N GLU A 30 12.84 4.54 -1.87
CA GLU A 30 14.25 4.36 -2.23
C GLU A 30 14.53 4.79 -3.69
N TRP A 31 13.59 4.54 -4.60
CA TRP A 31 13.67 5.00 -5.99
C TRP A 31 13.58 6.53 -6.11
N LYS A 32 12.73 7.17 -5.30
CA LYS A 32 12.69 8.63 -5.18
C LYS A 32 14.04 9.20 -4.73
N LYS A 33 14.70 8.60 -3.74
CA LYS A 33 16.00 9.05 -3.22
C LYS A 33 17.14 8.85 -4.21
N SER A 34 17.20 7.67 -4.82
CA SER A 34 18.30 7.27 -5.71
C SER A 34 18.17 7.80 -7.14
N GLY A 35 16.97 8.27 -7.52
CA GLY A 35 16.69 8.68 -8.89
C GLY A 35 16.56 7.48 -9.83
N CYS A 36 15.55 6.63 -9.60
CA CYS A 36 15.28 5.48 -10.45
C CYS A 36 15.08 5.90 -11.92
N LYS A 37 15.80 5.20 -12.82
CA LYS A 37 15.76 5.47 -14.27
C LYS A 37 14.59 4.81 -14.98
N ILE A 38 13.90 3.88 -14.31
CA ILE A 38 12.78 3.11 -14.88
C ILE A 38 11.47 3.84 -14.62
N MET A 39 11.26 4.31 -13.39
CA MET A 39 10.03 4.99 -12.97
C MET A 39 10.35 6.20 -12.11
N LYS A 40 9.89 7.38 -12.54
CA LYS A 40 10.08 8.62 -11.80
C LYS A 40 9.09 8.68 -10.65
N VAL A 41 9.59 8.62 -9.42
CA VAL A 41 8.78 8.72 -8.20
C VAL A 41 9.05 10.06 -7.53
N GLU A 42 8.08 10.97 -7.55
CA GLU A 42 8.18 12.30 -6.92
C GLU A 42 7.44 12.37 -5.58
N LYS A 43 6.33 11.64 -5.47
CA LYS A 43 5.48 11.54 -4.28
C LYS A 43 6.10 10.61 -3.24
N GLU A 44 5.84 10.86 -1.96
CA GLU A 44 6.18 9.92 -0.89
C GLU A 44 5.21 8.73 -0.91
N ALA A 45 5.69 7.53 -0.63
CA ALA A 45 4.85 6.33 -0.57
C ALA A 45 4.64 5.87 0.87
N VAL A 46 3.39 5.56 1.23
CA VAL A 46 3.00 5.11 2.57
C VAL A 46 2.21 3.81 2.45
N PRO A 47 2.61 2.73 3.16
CA PRO A 47 1.82 1.51 3.18
C PRO A 47 0.57 1.68 4.05
N VAL A 48 -0.55 1.15 3.59
CA VAL A 48 -1.82 1.08 4.35
C VAL A 48 -2.48 -0.28 4.16
N ILE A 49 -3.33 -0.66 5.11
CA ILE A 49 -4.11 -1.90 5.08
C ILE A 49 -5.60 -1.59 5.21
N GLN A 50 -6.46 -2.51 4.77
CA GLN A 50 -7.92 -2.27 4.77
C GLN A 50 -8.65 -2.86 5.99
N GLY A 51 -7.92 -3.41 6.95
CA GLY A 51 -8.49 -4.03 8.15
C GLY A 51 -7.42 -4.60 9.07
N GLU A 52 -7.86 -5.31 10.11
CA GLU A 52 -6.96 -5.96 11.05
C GLU A 52 -6.18 -7.11 10.37
N PRO A 53 -4.84 -7.16 10.53
CA PRO A 53 -4.05 -8.27 10.01
C PRO A 53 -4.40 -9.58 10.73
N ASN A 54 -4.32 -10.69 10.00
CA ASN A 54 -4.54 -12.02 10.57
C ASN A 54 -3.39 -12.41 11.54
N ALA A 55 -3.55 -13.54 12.25
CA ALA A 55 -2.57 -13.99 13.24
C ALA A 55 -1.18 -14.31 12.63
N GLU A 56 -1.15 -14.87 11.43
CA GLU A 56 0.10 -15.16 10.71
C GLU A 56 0.84 -13.86 10.37
N THR A 57 0.13 -12.88 9.81
CA THR A 57 0.68 -11.58 9.47
C THR A 57 1.18 -10.85 10.72
N LYS A 58 0.42 -10.88 11.83
CA LYS A 58 0.85 -10.31 13.12
C LYS A 58 2.14 -10.97 13.61
N PHE A 59 2.23 -12.31 13.54
CA PHE A 59 3.44 -13.04 13.90
C PHE A 59 4.64 -12.64 13.04
N VAL A 60 4.46 -12.51 11.71
CA VAL A 60 5.54 -12.08 10.80
C VAL A 60 6.01 -10.66 11.14
N LEU A 61 5.10 -9.71 11.29
CA LEU A 61 5.44 -8.32 11.61
C LEU A 61 6.20 -8.22 12.94
N GLU A 62 5.72 -8.91 13.98
CA GLU A 62 6.39 -8.97 15.28
C GLU A 62 7.78 -9.60 15.17
N LYS A 63 7.89 -10.74 14.47
CA LYS A 63 9.15 -11.49 14.30
C LYS A 63 10.27 -10.63 13.70
N PHE A 64 9.92 -9.73 12.78
CA PHE A 64 10.86 -8.85 12.10
C PHE A 64 10.87 -7.41 12.63
N GLY A 65 10.11 -7.11 13.70
CA GLY A 65 10.03 -5.76 14.28
C GLY A 65 9.40 -4.71 13.37
N ALA A 66 8.61 -5.12 12.39
CA ALA A 66 7.88 -4.23 11.50
C ALA A 66 6.62 -3.70 12.19
N LYS A 67 6.29 -2.43 11.92
CA LYS A 67 5.05 -1.82 12.42
C LYS A 67 3.87 -2.25 11.55
N VAL A 68 2.72 -2.47 12.18
CA VAL A 68 1.45 -2.63 11.46
C VAL A 68 1.13 -1.32 10.74
N PRO A 69 0.87 -1.32 9.42
CA PRO A 69 0.46 -0.13 8.70
C PRO A 69 -0.87 0.43 9.20
N GLU A 70 -1.13 1.71 8.92
CA GLU A 70 -2.41 2.32 9.28
C GLU A 70 -3.56 1.73 8.45
N ILE A 71 -4.74 1.65 9.08
CA ILE A 71 -5.96 1.21 8.40
C ILE A 71 -6.52 2.37 7.58
N MET A 72 -6.72 2.15 6.28
CA MET A 72 -7.40 3.05 5.36
C MET A 72 -8.35 2.24 4.49
N THR A 73 -9.63 2.60 4.50
CA THR A 73 -10.68 1.87 3.76
C THR A 73 -11.30 2.66 2.62
N ASP A 74 -11.05 3.97 2.53
CA ASP A 74 -11.62 4.85 1.49
C ASP A 74 -10.51 5.42 0.58
N GLY A 75 -10.73 5.30 -0.73
CA GLY A 75 -9.81 5.76 -1.78
C GLY A 75 -10.21 7.08 -2.44
N GLU A 76 -11.31 7.73 -2.05
CA GLU A 76 -11.80 8.93 -2.73
C GLU A 76 -10.76 10.05 -2.73
N GLY A 77 -10.41 10.52 -3.93
CA GLY A 77 -9.42 11.56 -4.13
C GLY A 77 -7.98 11.14 -3.83
N LYS A 78 -7.70 9.89 -3.45
CA LYS A 78 -6.34 9.44 -3.12
C LYS A 78 -5.59 9.01 -4.38
N THR A 79 -4.26 9.18 -4.36
CA THR A 79 -3.38 8.47 -5.29
C THR A 79 -3.01 7.12 -4.65
N VAL A 80 -3.26 6.02 -5.34
CA VAL A 80 -3.10 4.66 -4.80
C VAL A 80 -2.27 3.76 -5.73
N ALA A 81 -1.48 2.89 -5.11
CA ALA A 81 -0.80 1.79 -5.79
C ALA A 81 -1.36 0.48 -5.22
N LEU A 82 -1.90 -0.37 -6.09
CA LEU A 82 -2.51 -1.63 -5.71
C LEU A 82 -1.46 -2.74 -5.73
N VAL A 83 -1.49 -3.58 -4.70
CA VAL A 83 -0.70 -4.82 -4.65
C VAL A 83 -1.66 -5.99 -4.38
N ASP A 84 -1.28 -7.18 -4.83
CA ASP A 84 -1.96 -8.44 -4.48
C ASP A 84 -3.44 -8.58 -4.93
N HIS A 85 -3.99 -7.59 -5.63
CA HIS A 85 -5.33 -7.66 -6.21
C HIS A 85 -5.52 -6.68 -7.37
N SER A 86 -6.58 -6.93 -8.16
CA SER A 86 -7.05 -6.03 -9.22
C SER A 86 -8.57 -5.88 -9.27
N ASP A 87 -9.32 -6.76 -8.58
CA ASP A 87 -10.77 -6.71 -8.52
C ASP A 87 -11.26 -5.55 -7.63
N LYS A 88 -12.14 -4.69 -8.17
CA LYS A 88 -12.69 -3.54 -7.44
C LYS A 88 -13.37 -3.91 -6.13
N VAL A 89 -14.08 -5.05 -6.10
CA VAL A 89 -14.80 -5.53 -4.90
C VAL A 89 -13.85 -5.83 -3.74
N GLN A 90 -12.58 -6.15 -4.06
CA GLN A 90 -11.53 -6.42 -3.09
C GLN A 90 -10.72 -5.17 -2.73
N SER A 91 -11.00 -4.02 -3.34
CA SER A 91 -10.24 -2.79 -3.13
C SER A 91 -10.92 -1.85 -2.13
N LEU A 92 -10.30 -0.67 -1.96
CA LEU A 92 -10.81 0.42 -1.15
C LEU A 92 -12.24 0.80 -1.57
N ASP A 93 -13.04 1.25 -0.62
CA ASP A 93 -14.29 1.93 -0.91
C ASP A 93 -14.00 3.16 -1.76
N ASN A 94 -14.89 3.46 -2.72
CA ASN A 94 -14.73 4.58 -3.65
C ASN A 94 -13.43 4.54 -4.49
N ILE A 95 -12.84 3.35 -4.74
CA ILE A 95 -11.64 3.19 -5.59
C ILE A 95 -11.82 3.80 -6.99
N ASP A 96 -13.04 3.84 -7.51
CA ASP A 96 -13.36 4.46 -8.81
C ASP A 96 -13.12 5.98 -8.85
N LYS A 97 -12.99 6.61 -7.68
CA LYS A 97 -12.68 8.03 -7.51
C LYS A 97 -11.23 8.26 -7.08
N ALA A 98 -10.40 7.21 -7.06
CA ALA A 98 -8.97 7.29 -6.78
C ALA A 98 -8.17 7.44 -8.09
N GLU A 99 -6.94 7.95 -7.97
CA GLU A 99 -5.94 7.91 -9.03
C GLU A 99 -5.07 6.65 -8.82
N ILE A 100 -5.27 5.61 -9.63
CA ILE A 100 -4.47 4.38 -9.57
C ILE A 100 -3.20 4.57 -10.42
N VAL A 101 -2.03 4.35 -9.82
CA VAL A 101 -0.72 4.61 -10.46
C VAL A 101 0.17 3.38 -10.62
N ALA A 102 -0.15 2.28 -9.94
CA ALA A 102 0.53 0.99 -10.03
C ALA A 102 -0.44 -0.12 -9.60
#